data_AF-A0A3D4XUY3-F1
#
_entry.id   AF-A0A3D4XUY3-F1
#
_cell.length_a   1.000
_cell.length_b   1.000
_cell.length_c   1.000
_cell.angle_alpha   90.00
_cell.angle_beta   90.00
_cell.angle_gamma   90.00
#
_symmetry.space_group_name_H-M   'P 1'
#
loop_
_entity.id
_entity.type
_entity.pdbx_description
1 polymer ?
#
loop_
_entity_poly.entity_id
_entity_poly.type
_entity_poly.pdbx_seq_one_letter_code
_entity_poly.pdbx_strand_id
1 'polypeptide(L)'
;MWAKNEISYMNFNDKRLKNRFLKILEAFGEHPSLSIPESCQSMAETKGAYRFFANNNIDEQKIINGFSKTTIDRMNQYPKETTFLFLSDSTNIVLSSHKKLKRIGV
;
A
#
# COMPACT_ATOMS: atom_id res chain seq x y z
N MET A 1 2.25 -11.53 -11.73
CA MET A 1 2.53 -10.12 -11.41
C MET A 1 2.43 -9.95 -9.90
N TRP A 2 3.52 -9.54 -9.23
CA TRP A 2 3.62 -9.62 -7.76
C TRP A 2 2.51 -8.83 -7.05
N ALA A 3 2.19 -7.63 -7.53
CA ALA A 3 1.22 -6.73 -6.93
C ALA A 3 -0.19 -7.35 -6.84
N LYS A 4 -0.61 -8.08 -7.89
CA LYS A 4 -1.90 -8.79 -7.92
C LYS A 4 -2.00 -9.84 -6.82
N ASN A 5 -0.91 -10.56 -6.55
CA ASN A 5 -0.86 -11.55 -5.48
C ASN A 5 -0.90 -10.83 -4.12
N GLU A 6 -0.17 -9.73 -3.98
CA GLU A 6 -0.14 -8.99 -2.71
C GLU A 6 -1.47 -8.39 -2.29
N ILE A 7 -2.27 -7.97 -3.25
CA ILE A 7 -3.60 -7.40 -2.97
C ILE A 7 -4.73 -8.42 -3.03
N SER A 8 -4.42 -9.71 -3.07
CA SER A 8 -5.42 -10.79 -3.18
C SER A 8 -6.53 -10.63 -2.12
N TYR A 9 -6.14 -10.38 -0.88
CA TYR A 9 -7.02 -10.15 0.27
C TYR A 9 -7.56 -8.73 0.44
N MET A 10 -7.17 -7.78 -0.42
CA MET A 10 -7.69 -6.41 -0.36
C MET A 10 -9.15 -6.37 -0.76
N ASN A 11 -9.99 -5.80 0.11
CA ASN A 11 -11.39 -5.54 -0.18
C ASN A 11 -11.77 -4.10 0.17
N PHE A 12 -11.96 -3.29 -0.88
CA PHE A 12 -12.43 -1.91 -0.78
C PHE A 12 -13.95 -1.77 -0.95
N ASN A 13 -14.70 -2.88 -1.01
CA ASN A 13 -16.11 -2.93 -1.39
C ASN A 13 -16.45 -2.29 -2.76
N ASP A 14 -15.44 -1.98 -3.58
CA ASP A 14 -15.56 -1.51 -4.96
C ASP A 14 -14.41 -2.11 -5.79
N LYS A 15 -14.76 -2.87 -6.83
CA LYS A 15 -13.79 -3.50 -7.75
C LYS A 15 -12.93 -2.47 -8.48
N ARG A 16 -13.48 -1.29 -8.77
CA ARG A 16 -12.75 -0.19 -9.44
C ARG A 16 -11.66 0.38 -8.54
N LEU A 17 -11.92 0.45 -7.22
CA LEU A 17 -10.91 0.86 -6.25
C LEU A 17 -9.80 -0.18 -6.14
N LYS A 18 -10.13 -1.48 -6.13
CA LYS A 18 -9.13 -2.55 -6.15
C LYS A 18 -8.26 -2.51 -7.41
N ASN A 19 -8.87 -2.35 -8.58
CA ASN A 19 -8.13 -2.23 -9.84
C ASN A 19 -7.25 -0.97 -9.88
N ARG A 20 -7.72 0.13 -9.32
CA ARG A 20 -6.93 1.37 -9.21
C ARG A 20 -5.74 1.20 -8.27
N PHE A 21 -5.95 0.55 -7.13
CA PHE A 21 -4.87 0.24 -6.19
C PHE A 21 -3.80 -0.65 -6.81
N LEU A 22 -4.21 -1.66 -7.59
CA LEU A 22 -3.28 -2.50 -8.35
C LEU A 22 -2.35 -1.67 -9.25
N LYS A 23 -2.93 -0.78 -10.06
CA LYS A 23 -2.16 0.10 -10.94
C LYS A 23 -1.21 1.03 -10.18
N ILE A 24 -1.65 1.56 -9.05
CA ILE A 24 -0.82 2.42 -8.20
C ILE A 24 0.38 1.62 -7.66
N LEU A 25 0.16 0.40 -7.16
CA LEU A 25 1.23 -0.45 -6.66
C LEU A 25 2.23 -0.84 -7.76
N GLU A 26 1.74 -1.17 -8.95
CA GLU A 26 2.59 -1.49 -10.10
C GLU A 26 3.48 -0.28 -10.46
N ALA A 27 2.88 0.90 -10.63
CA ALA A 27 3.62 2.13 -10.92
C ALA A 27 4.65 2.50 -9.83
N PHE A 28 4.27 2.37 -8.55
CA PHE A 28 5.16 2.73 -7.44
C PHE A 28 6.25 1.68 -7.21
N GLY A 29 5.97 0.41 -7.48
CA GLY A 29 6.99 -0.64 -7.39
C GLY A 29 8.03 -0.57 -8.50
N GLU A 30 7.65 -0.13 -9.70
CA GLU A 30 8.59 0.15 -10.80
C GLU A 30 9.43 1.42 -10.53
N HIS A 31 8.84 2.41 -9.86
CA HIS A 31 9.45 3.73 -9.64
C HIS A 31 9.31 4.23 -8.18
N PRO A 32 9.95 3.57 -7.20
CA PRO A 32 9.70 3.81 -5.76
C PRO A 32 10.19 5.17 -5.25
N SER A 33 11.16 5.78 -5.92
CA SER A 33 11.75 7.07 -5.52
C SER A 33 11.13 8.27 -6.21
N LEU A 34 10.22 8.05 -7.18
CA LEU A 34 9.59 9.11 -7.96
C LEU A 34 8.33 9.62 -7.27
N SER A 35 7.96 10.87 -7.56
CA SER A 35 6.69 11.42 -7.09
C SER A 35 5.50 10.76 -7.81
N ILE A 36 4.29 10.89 -7.24
CA ILE A 36 3.06 10.30 -7.84
C ILE A 36 2.91 10.64 -9.34
N PRO A 37 3.08 11.91 -9.79
CA PRO A 37 3.00 12.26 -11.20
C PRO A 37 4.09 11.63 -12.07
N GLU A 38 5.30 11.44 -11.51
CA GLU A 38 6.45 10.89 -12.23
C GLU A 38 6.40 9.35 -12.33
N SER A 39 5.84 8.68 -11.32
CA SER A 39 5.63 7.22 -11.36
C SER A 39 4.48 6.81 -12.30
N CYS A 40 3.51 7.71 -12.56
CA CYS A 40 2.36 7.41 -13.41
C CYS A 40 2.65 7.72 -14.88
N GLN A 41 2.19 6.86 -15.79
CA GLN A 41 2.47 6.98 -17.23
C GLN A 41 1.55 7.98 -17.95
N SER A 42 0.49 8.45 -17.28
CA SER A 42 -0.47 9.39 -17.85
C SER A 42 -1.12 10.30 -16.82
N MET A 43 -1.60 11.46 -17.27
CA MET A 43 -2.37 12.40 -16.43
C MET A 43 -3.64 11.76 -15.83
N ALA A 44 -4.27 10.83 -16.56
CA ALA A 44 -5.45 10.12 -16.08
C ALA A 44 -5.11 9.20 -14.89
N GLU A 45 -3.96 8.54 -14.94
CA GLU A 45 -3.45 7.69 -13.86
C GLU A 45 -3.02 8.52 -12.66
N THR A 46 -2.28 9.61 -12.87
CA THR A 46 -1.90 10.58 -11.82
C THR A 46 -3.12 11.10 -11.08
N LYS A 47 -4.12 11.61 -11.81
CA LYS A 47 -5.39 12.09 -11.22
C LYS A 47 -6.12 10.97 -10.49
N GLY A 48 -6.02 9.76 -11.01
CA GLY A 48 -6.54 8.55 -10.39
C GLY A 48 -5.91 8.26 -9.03
N ALA A 49 -4.58 8.29 -8.94
CA ALA A 49 -3.83 8.05 -7.72
C ALA A 49 -4.18 9.08 -6.64
N TYR A 50 -4.17 10.38 -6.98
CA TYR A 50 -4.59 11.42 -6.03
C TYR A 50 -6.02 11.23 -5.53
N ARG A 51 -6.97 10.88 -6.43
CA ARG A 51 -8.35 10.58 -6.03
C ARG A 51 -8.47 9.34 -5.16
N PHE A 52 -7.61 8.34 -5.36
CA PHE A 52 -7.59 7.15 -4.52
C PHE A 52 -7.18 7.49 -3.10
N PHE A 53 -6.05 8.20 -2.92
CA PHE A 53 -5.56 8.57 -1.59
C PHE A 53 -6.45 9.59 -0.87
N ALA A 54 -7.21 10.40 -1.61
CA ALA A 54 -8.17 11.35 -1.04
C ALA A 54 -9.58 10.76 -0.82
N ASN A 55 -9.79 9.47 -1.06
CA ASN A 55 -11.11 8.85 -0.99
C ASN A 55 -11.41 8.32 0.43
N ASN A 56 -12.45 8.87 1.06
CA ASN A 56 -12.89 8.49 2.41
C ASN A 56 -13.35 7.02 2.54
N ASN A 57 -13.62 6.33 1.43
CA ASN A 57 -13.95 4.90 1.44
C ASN A 57 -12.70 4.00 1.54
N ILE A 58 -11.51 4.58 1.40
CA ILE A 58 -10.24 3.88 1.60
C ILE A 58 -9.89 3.95 3.08
N ASP A 59 -9.64 2.78 3.64
CA ASP A 59 -9.35 2.55 5.05
C ASP A 59 -7.96 1.91 5.14
N GLU A 60 -7.04 2.60 5.81
CA GLU A 60 -5.65 2.15 5.96
C GLU A 60 -5.53 0.83 6.72
N GLN A 61 -6.41 0.57 7.69
CA GLN A 61 -6.41 -0.67 8.45
C GLN A 61 -6.77 -1.85 7.56
N LYS A 62 -7.68 -1.66 6.60
CA LYS A 62 -7.99 -2.70 5.60
C LYS A 62 -6.81 -2.97 4.68
N ILE A 63 -6.04 -1.94 4.34
CA ILE A 63 -4.82 -2.09 3.54
C ILE A 63 -3.78 -2.92 4.31
N ILE A 64 -3.46 -2.52 5.54
CA ILE A 64 -2.49 -3.24 6.38
C ILE A 64 -2.92 -4.70 6.58
N ASN A 65 -4.18 -4.93 6.98
CA ASN A 65 -4.72 -6.27 7.19
C ASN A 65 -4.71 -7.13 5.93
N GLY A 66 -4.93 -6.52 4.75
CA GLY A 66 -4.84 -7.21 3.47
C GLY A 66 -3.44 -7.77 3.22
N PHE A 67 -2.40 -6.95 3.40
CA PHE A 67 -1.02 -7.38 3.26
C PHE A 67 -0.60 -8.39 4.35
N SER A 68 -1.06 -8.21 5.59
CA SER A 68 -0.81 -9.19 6.66
C SER A 68 -1.38 -10.57 6.31
N LYS A 69 -2.60 -10.64 5.76
CA LYS A 69 -3.19 -11.90 5.30
C LYS A 69 -2.40 -12.54 4.18
N THR A 70 -1.99 -11.78 3.16
CA THR A 70 -1.15 -12.35 2.09
C THR A 70 0.21 -12.84 2.62
N THR A 71 0.76 -12.15 3.63
CA THR A 71 2.01 -12.58 4.29
C THR A 71 1.81 -13.90 5.05
N ILE A 72 0.75 -14.01 5.85
CA ILE A 72 0.37 -15.24 6.57
C ILE A 72 0.14 -16.40 5.59
N ASP A 73 -0.52 -16.13 4.47
CA ASP A 73 -0.74 -17.11 3.41
C ASP A 73 0.55 -17.63 2.79
N ARG A 74 1.54 -16.75 2.56
CA ARG A 74 2.87 -17.20 2.12
C ARG A 74 3.56 -18.03 3.18
N MET A 75 3.46 -17.66 4.46
CA MET A 75 4.03 -18.43 5.55
C MET A 75 3.42 -19.83 5.64
N ASN A 76 2.10 -19.94 5.46
CA ASN A 76 1.38 -21.22 5.47
C ASN A 76 1.75 -22.17 4.31
N GLN A 77 2.47 -21.70 3.29
CA GLN A 77 2.97 -22.56 2.20
C GLN A 77 4.22 -23.35 2.60
N TYR A 78 4.89 -22.98 3.70
CA TYR A 78 6.05 -23.70 4.21
C TYR A 78 5.64 -24.86 5.12
N PRO A 79 6.50 -25.89 5.29
CA PRO A 79 6.26 -26.98 6.24
C PRO A 79 5.96 -26.47 7.66
N LYS A 80 5.18 -27.23 8.44
CA LYS A 80 4.78 -26.83 9.80
C LYS A 80 5.96 -26.70 10.75
N GLU A 81 7.06 -27.38 10.46
CA GLU A 81 8.31 -27.37 11.22
C GLU A 81 9.19 -26.15 10.91
N THR A 82 8.77 -25.29 9.97
CA THR A 82 9.49 -24.09 9.59
C THR A 82 9.53 -23.10 10.74
N THR A 83 10.75 -22.68 11.11
CA THR A 83 10.95 -21.59 12.08
C THR A 83 10.97 -20.26 11.33
N PHE A 84 10.12 -19.32 11.75
CA PHE A 84 10.08 -17.95 11.22
C PHE A 84 10.73 -16.98 12.20
N LEU A 85 11.52 -16.04 11.67
CA LEU A 85 12.06 -14.93 12.45
C LEU A 85 11.14 -13.71 12.31
N PHE A 86 10.59 -13.24 13.42
CA PHE A 86 9.80 -12.01 13.47
C PHE A 86 10.68 -10.87 13.98
N LEU A 87 11.19 -10.06 13.06
CA LEU A 87 11.92 -8.84 13.40
C LEU A 87 10.93 -7.75 13.79
N SER A 88 11.18 -7.07 14.90
CA SER A 88 10.37 -5.95 15.38
C SER A 88 11.30 -4.80 15.77
N ASP A 89 10.99 -3.62 15.24
CA ASP A 89 11.67 -2.37 15.54
C ASP A 89 10.66 -1.22 15.37
N SER A 90 10.99 -0.03 15.89
CA SER A 90 10.16 1.17 15.78
C SER A 90 10.89 2.26 15.01
N THR A 91 10.16 3.02 14.20
CA THR A 91 10.71 4.15 13.44
C THR A 91 9.72 5.30 13.37
N ASN A 92 10.22 6.50 13.09
CA ASN A 92 9.43 7.72 13.00
C ASN A 92 9.48 8.29 11.58
N ILE A 93 8.34 8.72 11.07
CA ILE A 93 8.24 9.46 9.79
C ILE A 93 8.17 10.96 10.11
N VAL A 94 9.22 11.71 9.79
CA VAL A 94 9.33 13.15 10.08
C VAL A 94 8.95 13.97 8.85
N LEU A 95 7.88 14.77 8.96
CA LEU A 95 7.32 15.58 7.86
C LEU A 95 7.38 17.09 8.17
N SER A 96 8.57 17.59 8.53
CA SER A 96 8.80 18.94 9.07
C SER A 96 8.48 20.10 8.12
N SER A 97 8.51 19.89 6.80
CA SER A 97 8.25 20.92 5.78
C SER A 97 6.77 21.06 5.39
N HIS A 98 5.89 20.18 5.86
CA HIS A 98 4.48 20.18 5.49
C HIS A 98 3.65 21.10 6.40
N LYS A 99 3.50 22.37 5.97
CA LYS A 99 2.77 23.43 6.70
C LYS A 99 1.34 23.09 7.17
N LYS A 100 0.69 22.07 6.57
CA LYS A 100 -0.67 21.62 6.91
C LYS A 100 -0.70 20.63 8.08
N LEU A 101 0.44 20.04 8.42
CA LEU A 101 0.58 19.08 9.52
C LEU A 101 0.85 19.85 10.83
N LYS A 102 -0.22 20.33 11.47
CA LYS A 102 -0.15 20.82 12.85
C LYS A 102 -0.52 19.68 13.79
N ARG A 103 0.30 19.41 14.81
CA ARG A 103 0.07 18.36 15.85
C ARG A 103 0.01 16.93 15.30
N ILE A 104 1.00 16.53 14.50
CA ILE A 104 1.36 15.10 14.44
C ILE A 104 2.09 14.75 15.75
N GLY A 105 1.99 13.50 16.22
CA GLY A 105 2.55 13.05 17.49
C GLY A 105 4.01 13.46 17.70
N VAL A 106 4.37 13.60 18.98
CA VAL A 106 5.60 14.22 19.54
C VAL A 106 6.86 13.90 18.74
#